data_AF-A0A8E2AZK7-F1
#
_entry.id   AF-A0A8E2AZK7-F1
#
_cell.length_a   1.000
_cell.length_b   1.000
_cell.length_c   1.000
_cell.angle_alpha   90.00
_cell.angle_beta   90.00
_cell.angle_gamma   90.00
#
_symmetry.space_group_name_H-M   'P 1'
#
loop_
_entity.id
_entity.type
_entity.pdbx_description
1 polymer ?
#
loop_
_entity_poly.entity_id
_entity_poly.type
_entity_poly.pdbx_seq_one_letter_code
_entity_poly.pdbx_strand_id
1 'polypeptide(L)' 'YNRRAYFEGHYPGAIWLQVLIHGHPERFKHAFGMRLHVFNTLLNVLRQVGLWDSRCGVKVEEQLAIFLH' A
#
# COMPACT_ATOMS: atom_id res chain seq x y z
N TYR A 1 -22.17 -21.66 3.52
CA TYR A 1 -22.38 -20.30 3.01
C TYR A 1 -21.24 -19.39 3.52
N ASN A 2 -20.09 -19.37 2.83
CA ASN A 2 -18.98 -18.48 3.17
C ASN A 2 -19.13 -17.19 2.35
N ARG A 3 -19.71 -16.16 2.98
CA ARG A 3 -19.92 -14.83 2.41
C ARG A 3 -18.57 -14.16 2.19
N ARG A 4 -17.95 -14.43 1.04
CA ARG A 4 -16.91 -13.58 0.45
C ARG A 4 -17.54 -12.21 0.23
N ALA A 5 -17.34 -11.31 1.18
CA ALA A 5 -17.68 -9.91 1.04
C ALA A 5 -16.70 -9.29 0.04
N TYR A 6 -16.99 -9.48 -1.24
CA TYR A 6 -16.44 -8.65 -2.31
C TYR A 6 -17.02 -7.25 -2.11
N PHE A 7 -16.33 -6.42 -1.32
CA PHE A 7 -16.56 -4.98 -1.27
C PHE A 7 -15.90 -4.37 -2.51
N GLU A 8 -16.62 -4.43 -3.62
CA GLU A 8 -16.32 -3.62 -4.80
C GLU A 8 -16.76 -2.18 -4.52
N GLY A 9 -15.78 -1.27 -4.47
CA GLY A 9 -16.02 0.17 -4.49
C GLY A 9 -15.77 0.86 -3.15
N HIS A 10 -14.68 1.61 -3.09
CA HIS A 10 -14.32 2.54 -2.01
C HIS A 10 -13.79 1.91 -0.71
N TYR A 11 -12.64 1.26 -0.81
CA TYR A 11 -11.78 1.11 0.35
C TYR A 11 -11.16 2.47 0.71
N PRO A 12 -11.15 2.89 1.98
CA PRO A 12 -10.23 3.92 2.45
C PRO A 12 -8.82 3.56 1.97
N GLY A 13 -8.02 4.54 1.51
CA GLY A 13 -6.69 4.29 0.91
C GLY A 13 -5.83 3.30 1.71
N ALA A 14 -5.87 3.41 3.04
CA ALA A 14 -5.26 2.47 3.99
C ALA A 14 -5.64 1.00 3.77
N ILE A 15 -6.94 0.71 3.61
CA ILE A 15 -7.46 -0.65 3.50
C ILE A 15 -7.16 -1.22 2.11
N TRP A 16 -7.22 -0.39 1.07
CA TRP A 16 -6.82 -0.82 -0.28
C TRP A 16 -5.35 -1.23 -0.32
N LEU A 17 -4.47 -0.43 0.29
CA LEU A 17 -3.05 -0.74 0.37
C LEU A 17 -2.79 -2.02 1.19
N GLN A 18 -3.48 -2.19 2.31
CA GLN A 18 -3.41 -3.42 3.12
C GLN A 18 -3.81 -4.66 2.31
N VAL A 19 -4.88 -4.56 1.51
CA VAL A 19 -5.33 -5.66 0.63
C VAL A 19 -4.31 -5.96 -0.47
N LEU A 20 -3.58 -4.96 -0.97
CA LEU A 20 -2.53 -5.18 -1.97
C LEU A 20 -1.26 -5.79 -1.37
N ILE A 21 -0.85 -5.34 -0.18
CA ILE A 21 0.33 -5.85 0.53
C ILE A 21 0.12 -7.32 0.95
N HIS A 22 -1.07 -7.66 1.47
CA HIS A 22 -1.38 -9.00 1.97
C HIS A 22 -2.07 -9.91 0.94
N GLY A 23 -2.44 -9.36 -0.22
CA GLY A 23 -3.19 -10.06 -1.25
C GLY A 23 -2.32 -10.61 -2.37
N HIS A 24 -2.76 -10.41 -3.61
CA HIS A 24 -2.14 -11.01 -4.78
C HIS A 24 -0.94 -10.18 -5.28
N PRO A 25 0.28 -10.74 -5.29
CA PRO A 25 1.50 -10.02 -5.69
C PRO A 25 1.45 -9.50 -7.15
N GLU A 26 0.71 -10.18 -8.02
CA GLU A 26 0.49 -9.72 -9.40
C GLU A 26 -0.31 -8.41 -9.47
N ARG A 27 -1.31 -8.24 -8.59
CA ARG A 27 -2.08 -6.99 -8.51
C ARG A 27 -1.22 -5.85 -7.98
N PHE A 28 -0.35 -6.14 -7.01
CA PHE A 28 0.62 -5.16 -6.49
C PHE A 28 1.56 -4.67 -7.60
N LYS A 29 2.11 -5.61 -8.39
CA LYS A 29 2.98 -5.28 -9.52
C LYS A 29 2.23 -4.47 -10.59
N HIS A 30 0.99 -4.80 -10.88
CA HIS A 30 0.17 -4.05 -11.83
C HIS A 30 -0.15 -2.63 -11.31
N ALA A 31 -0.42 -2.48 -10.01
CA ALA A 31 -0.77 -1.19 -9.41
C ALA A 31 0.43 -0.23 -9.28
N PHE A 32 1.61 -0.73 -8.88
CA PHE A 32 2.77 0.11 -8.55
C PHE A 32 3.96 -0.08 -9.51
N GLY A 33 3.82 -0.89 -10.55
CA GLY A 33 4.91 -1.19 -11.50
C GLY A 33 6.08 -1.99 -10.92
N MET A 34 6.02 -2.41 -9.65
CA MET A 34 7.13 -3.06 -8.94
C MET A 34 6.66 -4.22 -8.05
N ARG A 35 7.58 -5.13 -7.71
CA ARG A 35 7.28 -6.23 -6.76
C ARG A 35 7.23 -5.69 -5.33
N LEU A 36 6.43 -6.34 -4.46
CA LEU A 36 6.26 -5.94 -3.05
C LEU A 36 7.58 -5.81 -2.28
N HIS A 37 8.55 -6.69 -2.50
CA HIS A 37 9.85 -6.57 -1.84
C HIS A 37 10.64 -5.31 -2.25
N VAL A 38 10.47 -4.84 -3.48
CA VAL A 38 11.09 -3.59 -3.97
C VAL A 38 10.44 -2.40 -3.27
N PHE A 39 9.11 -2.40 -3.19
CA PHE A 39 8.35 -1.39 -2.45
C PHE A 39 8.78 -1.31 -0.98
N ASN A 40 8.89 -2.45 -0.29
CA ASN A 40 9.35 -2.50 1.10
C ASN A 40 10.80 -1.99 1.26
N THR A 41 11.66 -2.29 0.29
CA THR A 41 13.05 -1.78 0.29
C THR A 41 13.08 -0.27 0.14
N LEU A 42 12.32 0.27 -0.82
CA LEU A 42 12.17 1.71 -1.03
C LEU A 42 11.63 2.40 0.22
N LEU A 43 10.60 1.82 0.85
CA LEU A 43 10.01 2.34 2.07
C LEU A 43 11.02 2.42 3.22
N ASN A 44 11.85 1.39 3.39
CA ASN A 44 12.91 1.40 4.39
C ASN A 44 13.95 2.49 4.13
N VAL A 45 14.37 2.70 2.87
CA VAL A 45 15.28 3.79 2.50
C VAL A 45 14.64 5.15 2.80
N LEU A 46 13.37 5.33 2.47
CA LEU A 46 12.64 6.57 2.73
C LEU A 46 12.53 6.88 4.22
N ARG A 47 12.29 5.86 5.07
CA ARG A 47 12.32 6.04 6.53
C ARG A 47 13.71 6.44 7.02
N GLN A 48 14.77 5.87 6.47
CA GLN A 48 16.15 6.20 6.84
C GLN A 48 16.53 7.64 6.48
N VAL A 49 15.99 8.20 5.39
CA VAL A 49 16.21 9.62 5.01
C VAL A 49 15.25 10.59 5.72
N GLY A 50 14.35 10.09 6.57
CA GLY A 50 13.51 10.91 7.45
C GLY A 50 12.06 11.06 7.01
N LEU A 51 11.53 10.17 6.15
CA LEU A 51 10.10 10.11 5.89
C LEU A 51 9.38 9.43 7.07
N TRP A 52 8.41 10.14 7.64
CA TRP A 52 7.63 9.71 8.79
C TRP A 52 6.12 9.80 8.49
N ASP A 53 5.33 9.20 9.37
CA ASP A 53 3.88 9.33 9.31
C ASP A 53 3.48 10.81 9.38
N SER A 54 2.44 11.17 8.63
CA SER A 54 1.92 12.52 8.57
C SER A 54 1.30 12.89 9.92
N ARG A 55 1.34 14.18 10.26
CA ARG A 55 0.63 14.73 11.44
C ARG A 55 -0.88 14.46 11.40
N CYS A 56 -1.44 14.24 10.21
CA CYS A 56 -2.86 13.92 10.00
C CYS A 56 -3.15 12.41 10.03
N GLY A 57 -2.19 11.58 10.42
CA GLY A 57 -2.38 10.13 10.59
C GLY A 57 -2.19 9.28 9.33
N VAL A 58 -1.67 9.84 8.25
CA VAL A 58 -1.36 9.09 7.02
C VAL A 58 -0.01 8.37 7.17
N LYS A 59 -0.01 7.04 7.08
CA LYS A 59 1.21 6.24 7.25
C LYS A 59 2.19 6.41 6.10
N VAL A 60 3.48 6.20 6.34
CA VAL A 60 4.53 6.25 5.31
C VAL A 60 4.21 5.34 4.11
N GLU A 61 3.70 4.15 4.37
CA GLU A 61 3.25 3.20 3.35
C GLU A 61 2.19 3.84 2.43
N GLU A 62 1.22 4.55 3.01
CA GLU A 62 0.14 5.20 2.27
C GLU A 62 0.64 6.42 1.52
N GLN A 63 1.52 7.22 2.12
CA GLN A 63 2.15 8.36 1.44
C GLN A 63 2.92 7.90 0.19
N LEU A 64 3.70 6.83 0.32
CA LEU A 64 4.43 6.24 -0.79
C LEU A 64 3.49 5.65 -1.85
N ALA A 65 2.43 4.96 -1.42
CA ALA A 65 1.43 4.42 -2.34
C ALA A 65 0.68 5.53 -3.10
N ILE A 66 0.33 6.64 -2.45
CA ILE A 66 -0.28 7.81 -3.08
C ILE A 66 0.67 8.45 -4.09
N PHE A 67 1.96 8.55 -3.77
CA PHE A 67 2.96 9.11 -4.67
C PHE A 67 3.17 8.27 -5.94
N LEU A 68 3.04 6.94 -5.84
CA LEU A 68 3.31 6.00 -6.92
C LEU A 68 2.09 5.69 -7.80
N HIS A 69 0.89 6.10 -7.39
CA HIS A 69 -0.37 5.85 -8.10
C HIS A 69 -0.77 7.03 -8.98
#